data_AF-A0A7Y1UVU1-F1
#
_entry.id   AF-A0A7Y1UVU1-F1
#
_cell.length_a   1.000
_cell.length_b   1.000
_cell.length_c   1.000
_cell.angle_alpha   90.00
_cell.angle_beta   90.00
_cell.angle_gamma   90.00
#
_symmetry.space_group_name_H-M   'P 1'
#
loop_
_entity.id
_entity.type
_entity.pdbx_description
1 polymer ?
#
loop_
_entity_poly.entity_id
_entity_poly.type
_entity_poly.pdbx_seq_one_letter_code
_entity_poly.pdbx_strand_id
1 'polypeptide(L)' 'MGVSGRLEPFGETIFTTITALAQKHDAINLGQGFPNFDGPQFVKDAAERAMRDGANQYPRP' A
#
# COMPACT_ATOMS: atom_id res chain seq x y z
N MET A 1 -1.48 -11.43 -25.31
CA MET A 1 -1.35 -9.98 -25.09
C MET A 1 -0.22 -9.81 -24.08
N GLY A 2 0.94 -9.29 -24.50
CA GLY A 2 2.08 -9.08 -23.60
C GLY A 2 2.01 -7.69 -22.96
N VAL A 3 2.82 -7.47 -21.93
CA VAL A 3 3.10 -6.13 -21.42
C VAL A 3 3.80 -5.31 -22.52
N SER A 4 3.67 -3.98 -22.47
CA SER A 4 4.38 -3.11 -23.42
C SER A 4 5.89 -3.29 -23.26
N GLY A 5 6.64 -3.31 -24.36
CA GLY A 5 8.12 -3.40 -24.33
C GLY A 5 8.80 -2.30 -23.49
N ARG A 6 8.14 -1.15 -23.31
CA ARG A 6 8.63 -0.07 -22.43
C ARG A 6 8.58 -0.42 -20.95
N LEU A 7 7.74 -1.39 -20.57
CA LEU A 7 7.52 -1.80 -19.18
C LEU A 7 8.36 -3.02 -18.78
N GLU A 8 9.00 -3.70 -19.74
CA GLU A 8 9.87 -4.87 -19.47
C GLU A 8 10.92 -4.63 -18.37
N PRO A 9 11.57 -3.45 -18.25
CA PRO A 9 12.53 -3.20 -17.18
C PRO A 9 11.90 -3.01 -15.79
N PHE A 10 10.59 -2.82 -15.69
CA PHE A 10 9.87 -2.46 -14.46
C PHE A 10 9.01 -3.62 -13.92
N GLY A 11 9.51 -4.85 -14.06
CA GLY A 11 8.91 -6.05 -13.49
C GLY A 11 8.95 -6.08 -11.95
N GLU A 12 8.98 -7.28 -11.38
CA GLU A 12 9.06 -7.44 -9.92
C GLU A 12 10.31 -6.74 -9.35
N THR A 13 10.14 -6.08 -8.20
CA THR A 13 11.24 -5.42 -7.49
C THR A 13 11.75 -6.28 -6.34
N ILE A 14 13.01 -6.09 -5.97
CA ILE A 14 13.60 -6.74 -4.79
C ILE A 14 12.80 -6.50 -3.51
N PHE A 15 12.13 -5.34 -3.37
CA PHE A 15 11.29 -5.04 -2.22
C PHE A 15 10.09 -5.97 -2.12
N THR A 16 9.46 -6.29 -3.25
CA THR A 16 8.36 -7.26 -3.33
C THR A 16 8.85 -8.66 -2.97
N THR A 17 9.93 -9.11 -3.61
CA THR A 17 10.49 -10.46 -3.40
C THR A 17 10.92 -10.68 -1.95
N ILE A 18 11.66 -9.73 -1.35
CA ILE A 18 12.17 -9.85 0.02
C ILE A 18 11.04 -9.75 1.05
N THR A 19 10.05 -8.87 0.83
CA THR A 19 8.88 -8.79 1.73
C THR A 19 8.12 -10.12 1.78
N ALA A 20 7.90 -10.76 0.63
CA ALA A 20 7.24 -12.05 0.55
C ALA A 20 8.06 -13.17 1.23
N LEU A 21 9.38 -13.19 1.03
CA LEU A 21 10.27 -14.16 1.68
C LEU A 21 10.33 -13.97 3.20
N ALA A 22 10.38 -12.73 3.69
CA ALA A 22 10.39 -12.45 5.12
C ALA A 22 9.11 -12.98 5.80
N GLN A 23 7.93 -12.75 5.20
CA GLN A 23 6.67 -13.30 5.68
C GLN A 23 6.64 -14.84 5.66
N LYS A 24 7.12 -15.46 4.57
CA LYS A 24 7.16 -16.92 4.42
C LYS A 24 8.03 -17.60 5.48
N HIS A 25 9.09 -16.94 5.91
CA HIS A 25 10.10 -17.49 6.83
C HIS A 25 10.00 -16.93 8.25
N ASP A 26 8.94 -16.17 8.57
CA ASP A 26 8.78 -15.48 9.85
C ASP A 26 10.01 -14.65 10.27
N ALA A 27 10.64 -14.00 9.28
CA ALA A 27 11.81 -13.17 9.49
C ALA A 27 11.40 -11.71 9.74
N ILE A 28 12.17 -11.01 10.59
CA ILE A 28 11.99 -9.58 10.82
C ILE A 28 12.34 -8.81 9.54
N ASN A 29 11.38 -8.07 8.98
CA ASN A 29 11.57 -7.28 7.78
C ASN A 29 12.00 -5.84 8.11
N LEU A 30 13.30 -5.57 8.18
CA LEU A 30 13.85 -4.21 8.34
C LEU A 30 13.95 -3.44 7.01
N GLY A 31 13.57 -4.05 5.88
CA GLY A 31 13.56 -3.43 4.56
C GLY A 31 12.20 -2.88 4.12
N GLN A 32 11.14 -3.07 4.91
CA GLN A 32 9.80 -2.56 4.59
C GLN A 32 9.78 -1.02 4.65
N GLY A 33 9.14 -0.40 3.65
CA GLY A 33 8.98 1.06 3.58
C GLY A 33 7.74 1.61 4.28
N PHE A 34 6.99 0.79 5.01
CA PHE A 34 5.74 1.17 5.67
C PHE A 34 5.81 0.91 7.20
N PRO A 35 5.12 1.71 8.02
CA PRO A 35 5.13 1.57 9.47
C PRO A 35 4.45 0.27 9.91
N ASN A 36 4.85 -0.24 11.08
CA ASN A 36 4.21 -1.38 11.76
C ASN A 36 3.18 -0.95 12.83
N PHE A 37 2.78 0.32 12.82
CA PHE A 37 1.82 0.91 13.75
C PHE A 37 0.74 1.66 12.99
N ASP A 38 -0.41 1.81 13.64
CA ASP A 38 -1.56 2.53 13.09
C ASP A 38 -1.34 4.04 12.98
N GLY A 39 -2.00 4.66 12.02
CA GLY A 39 -2.13 6.11 11.97
C GLY A 39 -2.98 6.70 13.11
N PRO A 40 -2.97 8.04 13.29
CA PRO A 40 -3.72 8.70 14.35
C PRO A 40 -5.23 8.43 14.29
N GLN A 41 -5.87 8.21 15.45
CA GLN A 41 -7.29 7.86 15.54
C GLN A 41 -8.21 8.91 14.91
N PHE A 42 -7.94 10.20 15.15
CA PHE A 42 -8.77 11.28 14.60
C PHE A 42 -8.82 11.30 13.06
N VAL A 43 -7.79 10.77 12.38
CA VAL A 43 -7.76 10.65 10.92
C VAL A 43 -8.69 9.53 10.47
N LYS A 44 -8.66 8.38 11.17
CA LYS A 44 -9.56 7.25 10.94
C LYS A 44 -11.03 7.68 11.14
N ASP A 45 -11.31 8.39 12.23
CA ASP A 45 -12.66 8.89 12.55
C ASP A 45 -13.16 9.90 11.50
N ALA A 46 -12.28 10.77 11.00
CA ALA A 46 -12.63 11.73 9.94
C ALA A 46 -12.94 11.02 8.61
N ALA A 47 -12.17 9.98 8.25
CA ALA A 47 -12.41 9.17 7.07
C ALA A 47 -13.74 8.39 7.19
N GLU A 48 -14.00 7.78 8.35
CA GLU A 48 -15.27 7.09 8.62
C GLU A 48 -16.46 8.03 8.47
N ARG A 49 -16.40 9.22 9.10
CA ARG A 49 -17.45 10.23 9.01
C ARG A 49 -17.70 10.63 7.56
N ALA A 50 -16.65 10.95 6.80
CA ALA A 50 -16.77 11.35 5.40
C ALA A 50 -17.48 10.28 4.54
N MET A 51 -17.15 9.00 4.75
CA MET A 51 -17.82 7.90 4.05
C MET A 51 -19.31 7.78 4.41
N ARG A 52 -19.65 7.92 5.70
CA ARG A 52 -21.05 7.88 6.19
C ARG A 52 -21.87 9.07 5.68
N ASP A 53 -21.25 10.24 5.57
CA ASP A 53 -21.89 11.47 5.07
C ASP A 53 -22.00 11.51 3.52
N GLY A 54 -21.59 10.44 2.83
CA GLY A 54 -21.74 10.31 1.38
C GLY A 54 -20.65 10.98 0.54
N ALA A 55 -19.51 11.35 1.14
CA ALA A 55 -18.35 11.90 0.43
C ALA A 55 -17.56 10.83 -0.36
N ASN A 56 -18.28 10.04 -1.15
CA ASN A 56 -17.76 8.89 -1.92
C ASN A 56 -17.67 9.19 -3.43
N GLN A 57 -17.98 10.43 -3.83
CA GLN A 57 -17.88 10.91 -5.22
C GLN A 57 -16.54 11.63 -5.43
N TYR A 58 -16.28 12.05 -6.67
CA TYR A 58 -15.09 12.83 -7.00
C TYR A 58 -14.92 14.02 -6.03
N PRO A 59 -13.71 14.21 -5.47
CA PRO A 59 -13.45 15.36 -4.62
C PRO A 59 -13.61 16.64 -5.44
N ARG A 60 -13.91 17.75 -4.76
CA ARG A 60 -13.88 19.05 -5.42
C ARG A 60 -12.43 19.37 -5.85
N PRO A 61 -12.24 20.11 -6.96
CA PRO A 61 -10.92 20.55 -7.39
C PRO A 61 -10.17 21.33 -6.31
#